data_AF-A0A1W9PEC9-F1
#
_entry.id   AF-A0A1W9PEC9-F1
#
_cell.length_a   1.000
_cell.length_b   1.000
_cell.length_c   1.000
_cell.angle_alpha   90.00
_cell.angle_beta   90.00
_cell.angle_gamma   90.00
#
_symmetry.space_group_name_H-M   'P 1'
#
loop_
_entity.id
_entity.type
_entity.pdbx_description
1 polymer ?
#
loop_
_entity_poly.entity_id
_entity_poly.type
_entity_poly.pdbx_seq_one_letter_code
_entity_poly.pdbx_strand_id
1 'polypeptide(L)'
;MYVDSNSRGMEEYLDVFKALSDKTRLRMLSLLIRKRVELCLCEVADALDKNHYNVSRHFKVLKRAGLVKERREGRYVFYSLAEPESVFYEYIIKAVLSIKKGLLKEDNRRLKLRISLRKNGRCVVGLNSNEWKEALRLHINRS
;
A
#
# COMPACT_ATOMS: atom_id res chain seq x y z
N MET A 1 6.08 -31.04 -18.20
CA MET A 1 5.26 -31.13 -16.96
C MET A 1 4.42 -29.86 -16.93
N TYR A 2 3.23 -29.91 -17.53
CA TYR A 2 2.30 -28.78 -17.57
C TYR A 2 1.70 -28.66 -16.16
N VAL A 3 2.06 -27.60 -15.44
CA VAL A 3 1.40 -27.27 -14.18
C VAL A 3 0.11 -26.57 -14.57
N ASP A 4 -1.01 -27.20 -14.22
CA ASP A 4 -2.35 -26.79 -14.58
C ASP A 4 -2.62 -25.36 -14.07
N SER A 5 -2.81 -24.43 -14.99
CA SER A 5 -2.98 -22.99 -14.70
C SER A 5 -4.40 -22.64 -14.22
N ASN A 6 -5.15 -23.60 -13.67
CA ASN A 6 -6.53 -23.35 -13.24
C ASN A 6 -7.03 -24.13 -12.00
N SER A 7 -6.15 -24.70 -11.17
CA SER A 7 -6.56 -25.22 -9.86
C SER A 7 -6.27 -24.19 -8.77
N ARG A 8 -7.22 -23.27 -8.50
CA ARG A 8 -7.20 -22.44 -7.28
C ARG A 8 -7.44 -23.34 -6.07
N GLY A 9 -6.36 -23.68 -5.37
CA GLY A 9 -6.39 -24.52 -4.16
C GLY A 9 -6.68 -23.73 -2.88
N MET A 10 -6.72 -24.43 -1.75
CA MET A 10 -6.87 -23.81 -0.43
C MET A 10 -5.72 -22.83 -0.10
N GLU A 11 -4.57 -23.05 -0.74
CA GLU A 11 -3.34 -22.27 -0.62
C GLU A 11 -3.52 -20.79 -0.96
N GLU A 12 -4.32 -20.45 -1.97
CA GLU A 12 -4.57 -19.04 -2.35
C GLU A 12 -5.26 -18.28 -1.22
N TYR A 13 -6.30 -18.88 -0.64
CA TYR A 13 -7.02 -18.32 0.50
C TYR A 13 -6.08 -18.19 1.71
N LEU A 14 -5.27 -19.21 1.98
CA LEU A 14 -4.29 -19.19 3.07
C LEU A 14 -3.26 -18.07 2.89
N ASP A 15 -2.78 -17.85 1.66
CA ASP A 15 -1.82 -16.79 1.37
C ASP A 15 -2.42 -15.41 1.58
N VAL A 16 -3.70 -15.20 1.22
CA VAL A 16 -4.42 -13.97 1.54
C VAL A 16 -4.54 -13.78 3.05
N PHE A 17 -4.99 -14.79 3.80
CA PHE A 17 -5.12 -14.66 5.25
C PHE A 17 -3.77 -14.43 5.95
N LYS A 18 -2.70 -15.14 5.55
CA LYS A 18 -1.33 -14.92 6.05
C LYS A 18 -0.80 -13.53 5.68
N ALA A 19 -1.13 -13.04 4.48
CA ALA A 19 -0.76 -11.69 4.07
C ALA A 19 -1.50 -10.64 4.90
N LEU A 20 -2.74 -10.90 5.34
CA LEU A 20 -3.54 -9.96 6.12
C LEU A 20 -3.35 -10.07 7.63
N SER A 21 -2.70 -11.12 8.16
CA SER A 21 -2.42 -11.28 9.60
C SER A 21 -1.27 -10.39 10.14
N ASP A 22 -1.00 -9.26 9.48
CA ASP A 22 0.07 -8.33 9.85
C ASP A 22 -0.42 -6.89 9.82
N LYS A 23 -0.13 -6.17 10.92
CA LYS A 23 -0.57 -4.79 11.13
C LYS A 23 -0.08 -3.84 10.04
N THR A 24 1.16 -3.98 9.57
CA THR A 24 1.72 -3.10 8.54
C THR A 24 1.07 -3.38 7.19
N ARG A 25 0.90 -4.66 6.82
CA ARG A 25 0.25 -5.06 5.56
C ARG A 25 -1.21 -4.60 5.51
N LEU A 26 -1.96 -4.73 6.62
CA LEU A 26 -3.32 -4.19 6.71
C LEU A 26 -3.39 -2.68 6.54
N ARG A 27 -2.46 -1.93 7.14
CA ARG A 27 -2.36 -0.48 6.96
C ARG A 27 -2.06 -0.13 5.50
N MET A 28 -1.07 -0.77 4.88
CA MET A 28 -0.69 -0.56 3.48
C MET A 28 -1.86 -0.81 2.51
N LEU A 29 -2.50 -1.98 2.63
CA LEU A 29 -3.65 -2.33 1.80
C LEU A 29 -4.81 -1.36 2.03
N SER A 30 -5.09 -1.00 3.30
CA SER A 30 -6.13 -0.03 3.62
C SER A 30 -5.91 1.34 2.97
N LEU A 31 -4.65 1.81 2.91
CA LEU A 31 -4.31 3.06 2.24
C LEU A 31 -4.56 2.96 0.73
N LEU A 32 -4.13 1.88 0.08
CA LEU A 32 -4.38 1.66 -1.35
C LEU A 32 -5.88 1.62 -1.67
N ILE A 33 -6.65 0.82 -0.91
CA ILE A 33 -8.10 0.68 -1.12
C ILE A 33 -8.82 2.03 -0.99
N ARG A 34 -8.47 2.79 0.04
CA ARG A 34 -9.15 4.06 0.35
C ARG A 34 -8.74 5.20 -0.57
N LYS A 35 -7.51 5.19 -1.11
CA LYS A 35 -7.01 6.25 -1.98
C LYS A 35 -7.39 6.07 -3.44
N ARG A 36 -7.58 4.82 -3.89
CA ARG A 36 -7.94 4.50 -5.29
C ARG A 36 -7.01 5.12 -6.33
N VAL A 37 -5.75 5.34 -5.97
CA VAL A 37 -4.67 5.76 -6.86
C VAL A 37 -3.47 4.89 -6.59
N GLU A 38 -2.60 4.73 -7.58
CA GLU A 38 -1.30 4.09 -7.35
C GLU A 38 -0.45 4.94 -6.39
N LEU A 39 0.29 4.27 -5.50
CA LEU A 39 1.15 4.89 -4.51
C LEU A 39 2.60 4.45 -4.72
N CYS A 40 3.53 5.39 -4.70
CA CYS A 40 4.95 5.07 -4.67
C CYS A 40 5.28 4.31 -3.38
N LEU A 41 6.19 3.35 -3.47
CA LEU A 41 6.78 2.68 -2.32
C LEU A 41 7.27 3.67 -1.24
N CYS A 42 7.90 4.75 -1.68
CA CYS A 42 8.37 5.85 -0.85
C CYS A 42 7.24 6.60 -0.13
N GLU A 43 6.11 6.83 -0.81
CA GLU A 43 4.97 7.51 -0.20
C GLU A 43 4.32 6.68 0.90
N VAL A 44 4.25 5.36 0.69
CA VAL A 44 3.70 4.44 1.68
C VAL A 44 4.65 4.28 2.87
N ALA A 45 5.96 4.24 2.63
CA ALA A 45 6.95 4.18 3.70
C ALA A 45 6.89 5.42 4.61
N ASP A 46 6.88 6.61 4.01
CA ASP A 46 6.79 7.88 4.73
C ASP A 46 5.44 8.02 5.44
N ALA A 47 4.34 7.59 4.81
CA ALA A 47 3.00 7.64 5.43
C ALA A 47 2.89 6.74 6.67
N LEU A 48 3.49 5.55 6.62
CA LEU A 48 3.41 4.58 7.71
C LEU A 48 4.45 4.80 8.80
N ASP A 49 5.39 5.73 8.58
CA ASP A 49 6.58 5.96 9.41
C ASP A 49 7.36 4.66 9.62
N LYS A 50 7.73 4.05 8.47
CA LYS A 50 8.47 2.79 8.40
C LYS A 50 9.61 2.92 7.42
N ASN A 51 10.69 2.18 7.67
CA ASN A 51 11.80 2.11 6.72
C ASN A 51 11.38 1.37 5.42
N HIS A 52 12.09 1.69 4.35
CA HIS A 52 11.79 1.22 3.00
C HIS A 52 11.98 -0.29 2.82
N TYR A 53 12.99 -0.89 3.48
CA TYR A 53 13.27 -2.32 3.41
C TYR A 53 12.07 -3.15 3.89
N ASN A 54 11.50 -2.76 5.03
CA ASN A 54 10.34 -3.43 5.59
C ASN A 54 9.13 -3.28 4.66
N VAL A 55 8.89 -2.09 4.11
CA VAL A 55 7.73 -1.82 3.25
C VAL A 55 7.82 -2.58 1.92
N SER A 56 9.00 -2.66 1.30
CA SER A 56 9.19 -3.46 0.07
C SER A 56 8.93 -4.95 0.32
N ARG A 57 9.41 -5.49 1.46
CA ARG A 57 9.14 -6.88 1.85
C ARG A 57 7.65 -7.12 2.06
N HIS A 58 6.95 -6.20 2.73
CA HIS A 58 5.51 -6.30 2.92
C HIS A 58 4.73 -6.27 1.59
N PHE A 59 5.12 -5.42 0.64
CA PHE A 59 4.51 -5.40 -0.69
C PHE A 59 4.75 -6.69 -1.48
N LYS A 60 5.93 -7.30 -1.37
CA LYS A 60 6.19 -8.61 -1.99
C LYS A 60 5.22 -9.67 -1.47
N VAL A 61 4.92 -9.67 -0.17
CA VAL A 61 3.94 -10.59 0.42
C VAL A 61 2.53 -10.30 -0.10
N LEU A 62 2.09 -9.05 -0.12
CA LEU A 62 0.78 -8.66 -0.65
C LEU A 62 0.63 -8.99 -2.14
N LYS A 63 1.70 -8.82 -2.93
CA LYS A 63 1.75 -9.14 -4.36
C LYS A 63 1.64 -10.64 -4.60
N ARG A 64 2.34 -11.46 -3.81
CA ARG A 64 2.25 -12.93 -3.88
C ARG A 64 0.85 -13.44 -3.56
N ALA A 65 0.16 -12.79 -2.62
CA ALA A 65 -1.23 -13.09 -2.29
C ALA A 65 -2.26 -12.55 -3.32
N GLY A 66 -1.80 -11.94 -4.42
CA GLY A 66 -2.69 -11.39 -5.46
C GLY A 66 -3.45 -10.13 -5.04
N LEU A 67 -3.11 -9.48 -3.93
CA LEU A 67 -3.87 -8.32 -3.41
C LEU A 67 -3.45 -6.99 -4.06
N VAL A 68 -2.23 -6.92 -4.59
CA VAL A 68 -1.66 -5.71 -5.19
C VAL A 68 -0.86 -6.04 -6.45
N LYS A 69 -0.79 -5.09 -7.37
CA LYS A 69 0.12 -5.10 -8.52
C LYS A 69 1.14 -3.97 -8.40
N GLU A 70 2.25 -4.11 -9.11
CA GLU A 70 3.31 -3.10 -9.12
C GLU A 70 3.62 -2.64 -10.54
N ARG A 71 4.02 -1.38 -10.67
CA ARG A 71 4.45 -0.75 -11.91
C ARG A 71 5.74 0.01 -11.65
N ARG A 72 6.71 -0.10 -12.56
CA ARG A 72 7.98 0.64 -12.48
C ARG A 72 7.97 1.82 -13.44
N GLU A 73 8.48 2.94 -12.98
CA GLU A 73 8.65 4.15 -13.79
C GLU A 73 9.97 4.83 -13.40
N GLY A 74 10.98 4.66 -14.25
CA GLY A 74 12.36 5.03 -13.92
C GLY A 74 12.83 4.34 -12.63
N ARG A 75 13.25 5.15 -11.65
CA ARG A 75 13.70 4.65 -10.34
C ARG A 75 12.58 4.38 -9.33
N TYR A 76 11.32 4.68 -9.68
CA TYR A 76 10.19 4.58 -8.75
C TYR A 76 9.38 3.31 -8.99
N VAL A 77 8.88 2.74 -7.90
CA VAL A 77 7.98 1.58 -7.91
C VAL A 77 6.65 2.03 -7.31
N PHE A 78 5.59 1.90 -8.10
CA PHE A 78 4.22 2.22 -7.73
C PHE A 78 3.44 0.95 -7.48
N TYR A 79 2.57 0.96 -6.48
CA TYR A 79 1.67 -0.12 -6.14
C TYR A 79 0.23 0.33 -6.28
N SER A 80 -0.61 -0.54 -6.82
CA SER A 80 -2.07 -0.38 -6.88
C SER A 80 -2.75 -1.68 -6.44
N LEU A 81 -4.06 -1.64 -6.22
CA LEU A 81 -4.82 -2.88 -6.04
C LEU A 81 -4.72 -3.75 -7.30
N ALA A 82 -4.66 -5.06 -7.10
CA ALA A 82 -4.94 -6.00 -8.16
C ALA A 82 -6.45 -5.95 -8.49
N GLU A 83 -6.80 -6.38 -9.69
CA GLU A 83 -8.21 -6.54 -10.05
C GLU A 83 -8.79 -7.74 -9.29
N PRO A 84 -9.98 -7.62 -8.68
CA PRO A 84 -10.58 -8.73 -7.97
C PRO A 84 -10.97 -9.83 -8.97
N GLU A 85 -10.34 -10.99 -8.85
CA GLU A 85 -10.60 -12.15 -9.74
C GLU A 85 -11.61 -13.14 -9.17
N SER A 86 -12.18 -12.84 -8.00
CA SER A 86 -13.20 -13.68 -7.34
C SER A 86 -14.04 -12.89 -6.33
N VAL A 87 -15.23 -13.42 -6.04
CA VAL A 87 -16.12 -12.91 -4.98
C VAL A 87 -15.42 -12.89 -3.61
N PHE A 88 -14.52 -13.86 -3.35
CA PHE A 88 -13.72 -13.88 -2.14
C PHE A 88 -12.85 -12.62 -2.01
N TYR A 89 -12.13 -12.24 -3.07
CA TYR A 89 -11.33 -11.01 -3.08
C TYR A 89 -12.20 -9.77 -2.82
N GLU A 90 -13.39 -9.69 -3.40
CA GLU A 90 -14.30 -8.58 -3.10
C GLU A 90 -14.69 -8.51 -1.62
N TYR A 91 -14.98 -9.66 -0.98
CA TYR A 91 -15.27 -9.72 0.45
C TYR A 91 -14.07 -9.32 1.30
N ILE A 92 -12.86 -9.71 0.90
CA ILE A 92 -11.63 -9.27 1.57
C ILE A 92 -11.49 -7.74 1.50
N ILE A 93 -11.71 -7.13 0.33
CA ILE A 93 -11.67 -5.66 0.19
C ILE A 93 -12.76 -5.00 1.05
N LYS A 94 -13.98 -5.55 1.09
CA LYS A 94 -15.07 -5.07 1.95
C LYS A 94 -14.72 -5.18 3.44
N ALA A 95 -14.11 -6.29 3.87
CA ALA A 95 -13.66 -6.49 5.24
C ALA A 95 -12.56 -5.49 5.64
N VAL A 96 -11.58 -5.25 4.77
CA VAL A 96 -10.53 -4.24 5.03
C VAL A 96 -11.12 -2.82 5.03
N LEU A 97 -12.15 -2.56 4.21
CA LEU A 97 -12.88 -1.28 4.23
C LEU A 97 -13.65 -1.04 5.52
N SER A 98 -14.15 -2.09 6.18
CA SER A 98 -14.91 -1.96 7.44
C SER A 98 -14.04 -1.57 8.64
N ILE A 99 -12.71 -1.71 8.55
CA ILE A 99 -11.77 -1.26 9.58
C ILE A 99 -11.98 0.24 9.88
N LYS A 100 -12.18 0.58 11.16
CA LYS A 100 -12.45 1.94 11.64
C LYS A 100 -11.42 2.94 11.08
N LYS A 101 -11.90 3.92 10.30
CA LYS A 101 -11.04 4.94 9.65
C LYS A 101 -10.15 5.69 10.63
N GLY A 102 -10.60 5.90 11.87
CA GLY A 102 -9.83 6.56 12.92
C GLY A 102 -8.49 5.88 13.24
N LEU A 103 -8.38 4.55 13.05
CA LEU A 103 -7.13 3.81 13.26
C LEU A 103 -6.04 4.16 12.24
N LEU A 104 -6.41 4.75 11.11
CA LEU A 104 -5.51 5.15 10.02
C LEU A 104 -5.44 6.68 9.88
N LYS A 105 -5.91 7.44 10.88
CA LYS A 105 -6.02 8.91 10.79
C LYS A 105 -4.67 9.54 10.43
N GLU A 106 -3.62 9.16 11.15
CA GLU A 106 -2.29 9.72 10.96
C GLU A 106 -1.65 9.24 9.64
N ASP A 107 -1.77 7.96 9.33
CA ASP A 107 -1.31 7.39 8.05
C ASP A 107 -1.93 8.14 6.86
N ASN A 108 -3.24 8.38 6.91
CA ASN A 108 -3.95 9.12 5.88
C ASN A 108 -3.52 10.58 5.81
N ARG A 109 -3.25 11.21 6.96
CA ARG A 109 -2.79 12.60 7.03
C ARG A 109 -1.42 12.73 6.35
N ARG A 110 -0.46 11.91 6.77
CA ARG A 110 0.89 11.86 6.17
C ARG A 110 0.83 11.52 4.69
N LEU A 111 0.01 10.54 4.29
CA LEU A 111 -0.13 10.18 2.89
C LEU A 111 -0.71 11.31 2.04
N LYS A 112 -1.71 12.05 2.53
CA LYS A 112 -2.24 13.23 1.81
C LYS A 112 -1.15 14.27 1.57
N LEU A 113 -0.40 14.60 2.62
CA LEU A 113 0.73 15.52 2.52
C LEU A 113 1.80 15.00 1.56
N ARG A 114 2.06 13.69 1.58
CA ARG A 114 3.07 13.10 0.72
C ARG A 114 2.70 13.13 -0.76
N ILE A 115 1.43 12.86 -1.08
CA ILE A 115 0.88 12.92 -2.43
C ILE A 115 0.83 14.38 -2.93
N SER A 116 0.60 15.38 -2.07
CA SER A 116 0.62 16.78 -2.50
C SER A 116 2.01 17.27 -2.93
N LEU A 117 3.06 16.53 -2.61
CA LEU A 117 4.43 16.81 -3.06
C LEU A 117 4.75 16.19 -4.44
N ARG A 118 3.78 15.53 -5.08
CA ARG A 118 3.94 15.00 -6.44
C ARG A 118 4.12 16.16 -7.44
N LYS A 119 4.90 15.92 -8.50
CA LYS A 119 4.97 16.79 -9.69
C LYS A 119 4.45 16.00 -10.88
N ASN A 120 3.51 16.58 -11.65
CA ASN A 120 2.86 15.91 -12.79
C ASN A 120 2.31 14.51 -12.43
N GLY A 121 1.68 14.40 -11.26
CA GLY A 121 1.12 13.12 -10.77
C GLY A 121 2.15 12.10 -10.26
N ARG A 122 3.45 12.42 -10.28
CA ARG A 122 4.54 11.49 -9.93
C ARG A 122 5.22 11.85 -8.63
N CYS A 123 5.63 10.84 -7.88
CA CYS A 123 6.53 11.07 -6.75
C CYS A 123 7.93 11.44 -7.26
N VAL A 124 8.42 12.60 -6.84
CA VAL A 124 9.76 13.11 -7.20
C VAL A 124 10.69 13.26 -5.99
N VAL A 125 10.12 13.15 -4.80
CA VAL A 125 10.74 13.60 -3.55
C VAL A 125 11.52 12.47 -2.86
N GLY A 126 11.41 11.21 -3.31
CA GLY A 126 12.19 10.09 -2.76
C GLY A 126 11.87 9.76 -1.29
N LEU A 127 12.60 8.84 -0.68
CA LEU A 127 12.39 8.44 0.72
C LEU A 127 13.07 9.45 1.68
N ASN A 128 12.40 9.82 2.78
CA ASN A 128 13.02 10.57 3.90
C ASN A 128 13.79 11.84 3.49
N SER A 129 13.39 12.46 2.39
CA SER A 129 14.05 13.65 1.87
C SER A 129 13.77 14.88 2.73
N ASN A 130 14.58 15.91 2.52
CA ASN A 130 14.47 17.16 3.26
C ASN A 130 13.12 17.83 3.02
N GLU A 131 12.61 17.77 1.80
CA GLU A 131 11.29 18.30 1.44
C GLU A 131 10.17 17.59 2.20
N TRP A 132 10.27 16.26 2.38
CA TRP A 132 9.32 15.53 3.22
C TRP A 132 9.43 15.92 4.69
N LYS A 133 10.65 15.97 5.24
CA LYS A 133 10.89 16.33 6.64
C LYS A 133 10.37 17.74 6.95
N GLU A 134 10.62 18.70 6.05
CA GLU A 134 10.17 20.07 6.21
C GLU A 134 8.64 20.17 6.11
N ALA A 135 8.04 19.53 5.10
CA ALA A 135 6.58 19.48 4.98
C ALA A 135 5.93 18.87 6.23
N LEU A 136 6.48 17.78 6.76
CA LEU A 136 5.97 17.12 7.96
C LEU A 136 6.09 18.03 9.19
N ARG A 137 7.22 18.72 9.37
CA ARG A 137 7.45 19.68 10.46
C ARG A 137 6.42 20.82 10.43
N LEU A 138 6.24 21.46 9.28
CA LEU A 138 5.26 22.55 9.09
C LEU A 138 3.83 22.07 9.33
N HIS A 139 3.54 20.80 9.03
CA HIS A 139 2.22 20.23 9.23
C HIS A 139 1.93 19.86 10.69
N ILE A 140 2.94 19.40 11.44
CA ILE A 140 2.83 19.15 12.89
C ILE A 140 2.58 20.46 13.65
N ASN A 141 3.27 21.54 13.29
CA ASN A 141 3.14 22.83 13.97
C ASN A 141 1.82 23.59 13.69
N ARG A 142 0.97 23.08 12.80
CA ARG A 142 -0.32 23.69 12.40
C ARG A 142 -1.55 22.89 12.87
N SER A 143 -1.35 21.75 13.53
CA SER A 143 -2.42 20.82 13.97
C SER A 143 -2.58 20.83 15.48
#